data_AF-A0A382EU94-F1
#
_entry.id   AF-A0A382EU94-F1
#
_cell.length_a   1.000
_cell.length_b   1.000
_cell.length_c   1.000
_cell.angle_alpha   90.00
_cell.angle_beta   90.00
_cell.angle_gamma   90.00
#
_symmetry.space_group_name_H-M   'P 1'
#
loop_
_entity.id
_entity.type
_entity.pdbx_description
1 polymer ?
#
loop_
_entity_poly.entity_id
_entity_poly.type
_entity_poly.pdbx_seq_one_letter_code
_entity_poly.pdbx_strand_id
1 'polypeptide(L)'
;SGSTISGADFTDASLREVDLRGTVGTSVVLDGADLSGSVLDGALLRGANLRGTRMVASTARAVDLTGADLTGAVLQGAHIIVVGSSRFLDHEDRGVDLTGASVAEAILDRVILTDAVLVGVDLSGSSLKGALLDGADLTDAVLVGADLSGSSLKGALLDGADLTGTRLLSVDLADVRSWGASLAGVNLRGADLRLVDFSGLDLRGADLSKADLSGAILAGADLTGADFRSTLLVGANLTGADLTGSDLKEADLSSAILKDAILVDVAVSETSMVGAVLVRADLTGVDLGSINLKKAIITTDDLRTAVDMITERWGYESPCPVEVFAHATAQEMATRISQRNSGVEPDCSLAQQLIIQVALDENHFYDSLENVQLRAAETTKEKKLKLRSDLLSEIRFMTEGLGWSGMNLQGHDFSGQDLSGQIFIGTDLRGADFSGADLTGADLRYARLNGARIVGTNLEDASLLLADLTGAVIKESNFFRVDLTGALLESARIENTNFREAILDLVFLDGAFIRNVNLAYADLVGEDFSGVVSMDGVSFYNTSLRYV
;
A
#
# COMPACT_ATOMS: atom_id res chain seq x y z
N SER A 1 -26.89 -42.80 -5.04
CA SER A 1 -25.63 -42.61 -4.28
C SER A 1 -24.68 -43.77 -4.54
N GLY A 2 -23.37 -43.48 -4.63
CA GLY A 2 -22.28 -44.45 -4.81
C GLY A 2 -22.27 -45.18 -6.16
N SER A 3 -23.09 -44.74 -7.11
CA SER A 3 -23.25 -45.38 -8.43
C SER A 3 -22.15 -44.97 -9.40
N THR A 4 -21.83 -45.83 -10.36
CA THR A 4 -21.01 -45.46 -11.52
C THR A 4 -21.92 -45.13 -12.70
N ILE A 5 -21.78 -43.94 -13.28
CA ILE A 5 -22.62 -43.43 -14.38
C ILE A 5 -21.80 -42.94 -15.59
N SER A 6 -20.56 -43.43 -15.74
CA SER A 6 -19.68 -43.02 -16.85
C SER A 6 -20.33 -43.23 -18.22
N GLY A 7 -20.28 -42.18 -19.06
CA GLY A 7 -20.90 -42.17 -20.40
C GLY A 7 -22.43 -42.15 -20.42
N ALA A 8 -23.09 -42.01 -19.26
CA ALA A 8 -24.54 -41.89 -19.22
C ALA A 8 -25.00 -40.56 -19.82
N ASP A 9 -26.13 -40.60 -20.52
CA ASP A 9 -26.76 -39.44 -21.14
C ASP A 9 -28.11 -39.16 -20.45
N PHE A 10 -28.17 -37.97 -19.85
CA PHE A 10 -29.29 -37.42 -19.11
C PHE A 10 -29.74 -36.09 -19.72
N THR A 11 -29.55 -35.89 -21.02
CA THR A 11 -29.99 -34.69 -21.73
C THR A 11 -31.47 -34.40 -21.43
N ASP A 12 -31.78 -33.16 -21.02
CA ASP A 12 -33.11 -32.67 -20.62
C ASP A 12 -33.81 -33.47 -19.51
N ALA A 13 -33.08 -34.30 -18.76
CA ALA A 13 -33.67 -35.14 -17.73
C ALA A 13 -34.10 -34.33 -16.49
N SER A 14 -35.29 -34.64 -15.96
CA SER A 14 -35.73 -34.13 -14.65
C SER A 14 -35.18 -35.00 -13.53
N LEU A 15 -34.05 -34.60 -12.96
CA LEU A 15 -33.33 -35.25 -11.86
C LEU A 15 -33.48 -34.48 -10.54
N ARG A 16 -34.67 -33.94 -10.26
CA ARG A 16 -34.92 -33.12 -9.07
C ARG A 16 -34.85 -33.96 -7.79
N GLU A 17 -34.25 -33.39 -6.74
CA GLU A 17 -34.11 -34.00 -5.41
C GLU A 17 -33.41 -35.39 -5.41
N VAL A 18 -32.54 -35.64 -6.39
CA VAL A 18 -31.83 -36.91 -6.52
C VAL A 18 -30.60 -36.94 -5.59
N ASP A 19 -30.37 -38.10 -4.97
CA ASP A 19 -29.16 -38.36 -4.18
C ASP A 19 -28.05 -38.98 -5.04
N LEU A 20 -27.16 -38.11 -5.50
CA LEU A 20 -25.95 -38.44 -6.27
C LEU A 20 -24.70 -38.50 -5.38
N ARG A 21 -24.81 -38.59 -4.05
CA ARG A 21 -23.63 -38.61 -3.17
C ARG A 21 -22.65 -39.72 -3.54
N GLY A 22 -21.36 -39.36 -3.66
CA GLY A 22 -20.28 -40.29 -3.99
C GLY A 22 -20.42 -40.98 -5.37
N THR A 23 -21.26 -40.44 -6.25
CA THR A 23 -21.42 -40.98 -7.62
C THR A 23 -20.15 -40.73 -8.42
N VAL A 24 -19.74 -41.71 -9.23
CA VAL A 24 -18.55 -41.62 -10.09
C VAL A 24 -18.99 -41.66 -11.54
N GLY A 25 -18.65 -40.64 -12.30
CA GLY A 25 -19.00 -40.52 -13.72
C GLY A 25 -17.89 -39.80 -14.47
N THR A 26 -17.42 -40.44 -15.54
CA THR A 26 -16.54 -39.80 -16.52
C THR A 26 -17.34 -39.57 -17.80
N SER A 27 -17.27 -38.36 -18.38
CA SER A 27 -17.98 -38.02 -19.62
C SER A 27 -19.49 -38.22 -19.55
N VAL A 28 -20.10 -37.86 -18.42
CA VAL A 28 -21.56 -37.86 -18.25
C VAL A 28 -22.15 -36.69 -19.02
N VAL A 29 -23.26 -36.89 -19.73
CA VAL A 29 -24.01 -35.80 -20.40
C VAL A 29 -25.23 -35.46 -19.56
N LEU A 30 -25.33 -34.21 -19.11
CA LEU A 30 -26.40 -33.61 -18.30
C LEU A 30 -26.91 -32.31 -18.96
N ASP A 31 -26.70 -32.17 -20.27
CA ASP A 31 -27.08 -30.98 -21.04
C ASP A 31 -28.58 -30.68 -20.88
N GLY A 32 -28.93 -29.49 -20.38
CA GLY A 32 -30.30 -29.08 -20.09
C GLY A 32 -30.99 -29.81 -18.91
N ALA A 33 -30.31 -30.71 -18.19
CA ALA A 33 -30.90 -31.48 -17.10
C ALA A 33 -31.27 -30.60 -15.88
N ASP A 34 -32.32 -30.99 -15.16
CA ASP A 34 -32.77 -30.31 -13.93
C ASP A 34 -32.43 -31.12 -12.68
N LEU A 35 -31.35 -30.74 -11.99
CA LEU A 35 -30.90 -31.30 -10.71
C LEU A 35 -31.31 -30.46 -9.50
N SER A 36 -32.33 -29.61 -9.60
CA SER A 36 -32.73 -28.74 -8.48
C SER A 36 -33.01 -29.52 -7.20
N GLY A 37 -32.49 -29.05 -6.07
CA GLY A 37 -32.63 -29.71 -4.76
C GLY A 37 -31.86 -31.02 -4.59
N SER A 38 -31.04 -31.41 -5.58
CA SER A 38 -30.25 -32.65 -5.52
C SER A 38 -29.03 -32.54 -4.61
N VAL A 39 -28.52 -33.70 -4.17
CA VAL A 39 -27.34 -33.81 -3.31
C VAL A 39 -26.24 -34.54 -4.08
N LEU A 40 -25.17 -33.82 -4.41
CA LEU A 40 -24.03 -34.29 -5.20
C LEU A 40 -22.75 -34.40 -4.36
N ASP A 41 -22.85 -34.35 -3.04
CA ASP A 41 -21.68 -34.31 -2.15
C ASP A 41 -20.72 -35.49 -2.40
N GLY A 42 -19.44 -35.18 -2.64
CA GLY A 42 -18.39 -36.14 -2.95
C GLY A 42 -18.51 -36.82 -4.32
N ALA A 43 -19.38 -36.36 -5.22
CA ALA A 43 -19.47 -36.91 -6.57
C ALA A 43 -18.21 -36.59 -7.40
N LEU A 44 -17.78 -37.53 -8.22
CA LEU A 44 -16.67 -37.39 -9.15
C LEU A 44 -17.24 -37.36 -10.57
N LEU A 45 -17.41 -36.17 -11.15
CA LEU A 45 -18.05 -35.93 -12.44
C LEU A 45 -17.07 -35.29 -13.44
N ARG A 46 -15.90 -35.92 -13.58
CA ARG A 46 -14.82 -35.42 -14.44
C ARG A 46 -15.23 -35.43 -15.92
N GLY A 47 -14.98 -34.32 -16.61
CA GLY A 47 -15.31 -34.17 -18.03
C GLY A 47 -16.81 -34.25 -18.34
N ALA A 48 -17.68 -34.00 -17.35
CA ALA A 48 -19.12 -34.01 -17.56
C ALA A 48 -19.57 -32.80 -18.40
N ASN A 49 -20.52 -33.01 -19.31
CA ASN A 49 -21.22 -31.93 -20.00
C ASN A 49 -22.44 -31.52 -19.15
N LEU A 50 -22.35 -30.38 -18.49
CA LEU A 50 -23.38 -29.77 -17.65
C LEU A 50 -23.92 -28.47 -18.28
N ARG A 51 -23.87 -28.36 -19.62
CA ARG A 51 -24.37 -27.17 -20.33
C ARG A 51 -25.85 -26.97 -20.04
N GLY A 52 -26.28 -25.74 -19.77
CA GLY A 52 -27.69 -25.44 -19.49
C GLY A 52 -28.29 -26.14 -18.25
N THR A 53 -27.50 -26.89 -17.48
CA THR A 53 -28.00 -27.69 -16.35
C THR A 53 -28.52 -26.79 -15.24
N ARG A 54 -29.69 -27.11 -14.69
CA ARG A 54 -30.32 -26.35 -13.60
C ARG A 54 -30.06 -27.03 -12.26
N MET A 55 -29.28 -26.42 -11.38
CA MET A 55 -28.93 -26.97 -10.06
C MET A 55 -29.36 -26.05 -8.90
N VAL A 56 -30.49 -25.37 -9.06
CA VAL A 56 -31.02 -24.42 -8.06
C VAL A 56 -31.21 -25.09 -6.70
N ALA A 57 -30.70 -24.45 -5.64
CA ALA A 57 -30.76 -24.94 -4.26
C ALA A 57 -30.25 -26.38 -4.05
N SER A 58 -29.32 -26.83 -4.90
CA SER A 58 -28.64 -28.12 -4.74
C SER A 58 -27.41 -28.01 -3.82
N THR A 59 -26.91 -29.15 -3.32
CA THR A 59 -25.62 -29.21 -2.63
C THR A 59 -24.63 -30.04 -3.44
N ALA A 60 -23.43 -29.52 -3.63
CA ALA A 60 -22.35 -30.22 -4.31
C ALA A 60 -21.04 -29.99 -3.54
N ARG A 61 -20.98 -30.51 -2.31
CA ARG A 61 -19.80 -30.34 -1.45
C ARG A 61 -18.71 -31.33 -1.83
N ALA A 62 -17.49 -30.84 -2.06
CA ALA A 62 -16.36 -31.65 -2.47
C ALA A 62 -16.63 -32.46 -3.76
N VAL A 63 -17.29 -31.83 -4.73
CA VAL A 63 -17.53 -32.41 -6.05
C VAL A 63 -16.28 -32.21 -6.91
N ASP A 64 -15.87 -33.23 -7.65
CA ASP A 64 -14.79 -33.12 -8.64
C ASP A 64 -15.41 -32.89 -10.02
N LEU A 65 -15.31 -31.65 -10.50
CA LEU A 65 -15.78 -31.20 -11.81
C LEU A 65 -14.61 -30.89 -12.75
N THR A 66 -13.44 -31.50 -12.54
CA THR A 66 -12.27 -31.25 -13.39
C THR A 66 -12.59 -31.54 -14.86
N GLY A 67 -12.38 -30.53 -15.72
CA GLY A 67 -12.68 -30.57 -17.16
C GLY A 67 -14.17 -30.62 -17.52
N ALA A 68 -15.09 -30.39 -16.57
CA ALA A 68 -16.52 -30.31 -16.86
C ALA A 68 -16.89 -28.98 -17.52
N ASP A 69 -17.89 -29.01 -18.40
CA ASP A 69 -18.42 -27.86 -19.10
C ASP A 69 -19.74 -27.43 -18.47
N LEU A 70 -19.76 -26.27 -17.81
CA LEU A 70 -20.95 -25.71 -17.15
C LEU A 70 -21.55 -24.53 -17.94
N THR A 71 -21.27 -24.41 -19.24
CA THR A 71 -21.72 -23.27 -20.05
C THR A 71 -23.25 -23.11 -19.95
N GLY A 72 -23.72 -21.97 -19.48
CA GLY A 72 -25.17 -21.69 -19.34
C GLY A 72 -25.86 -22.43 -18.19
N ALA A 73 -25.12 -23.11 -17.29
CA ALA A 73 -25.71 -23.73 -16.11
C ALA A 73 -26.31 -22.67 -15.16
N VAL A 74 -27.39 -23.03 -14.47
CA VAL A 74 -28.10 -22.17 -13.51
C VAL A 74 -27.91 -22.72 -12.09
N LEU A 75 -27.10 -22.04 -11.29
CA LEU A 75 -26.65 -22.50 -9.97
C LEU A 75 -27.14 -21.60 -8.82
N GLN A 76 -28.19 -20.80 -9.03
CA GLN A 76 -28.68 -19.85 -8.03
C GLN A 76 -29.00 -20.53 -6.69
N GLY A 77 -28.41 -19.99 -5.61
CA GLY A 77 -28.56 -20.51 -4.25
C GLY A 77 -28.00 -21.93 -4.04
N ALA A 78 -27.20 -22.45 -4.97
CA ALA A 78 -26.51 -23.73 -4.80
C ALA A 78 -25.30 -23.56 -3.86
N HIS A 79 -25.03 -24.61 -3.08
CA HIS A 79 -23.84 -24.69 -2.23
C HIS A 79 -22.81 -25.61 -2.88
N ILE A 80 -21.91 -25.03 -3.66
CA ILE A 80 -20.96 -25.77 -4.51
C ILE A 80 -19.56 -25.62 -3.93
N ILE A 81 -18.91 -26.74 -3.65
CA ILE A 81 -17.49 -26.80 -3.31
C ILE A 81 -16.82 -27.74 -4.32
N VAL A 82 -16.18 -27.15 -5.33
CA VAL A 82 -15.40 -27.90 -6.33
C VAL A 82 -13.98 -28.13 -5.80
N VAL A 83 -13.51 -29.38 -5.90
CA VAL A 83 -12.11 -29.74 -5.65
C VAL A 83 -11.42 -29.93 -7.00
N GLY A 84 -10.64 -28.93 -7.40
CA GLY A 84 -9.65 -29.07 -8.47
C GLY A 84 -8.41 -29.80 -7.94
N SER A 85 -7.81 -30.67 -8.75
CA SER A 85 -6.54 -31.32 -8.39
C SER A 85 -5.40 -30.31 -8.53
N SER A 86 -5.07 -29.58 -7.47
CA SER A 86 -3.95 -28.61 -7.43
C SER A 86 -2.57 -29.27 -7.26
N ARG A 87 -2.28 -30.30 -8.05
CA ARG A 87 -0.93 -30.83 -8.19
C ARG A 87 -0.72 -31.24 -9.64
N PHE A 88 0.31 -30.66 -10.24
CA PHE A 88 0.89 -30.91 -11.57
C PHE A 88 0.56 -29.84 -12.63
N LEU A 89 1.57 -28.99 -12.83
CA LEU A 89 1.83 -28.21 -14.04
C LEU A 89 1.95 -29.18 -15.23
N ASP A 90 0.85 -29.45 -15.92
CA ASP A 90 0.87 -29.91 -17.31
C ASP A 90 -0.15 -29.05 -18.09
N HIS A 91 0.32 -28.43 -19.17
CA HIS A 91 -0.36 -27.37 -19.95
C HIS A 91 -1.64 -27.80 -20.72
N GLU A 92 -2.28 -28.91 -20.35
CA GLU A 92 -3.48 -29.42 -21.03
C GLU A 92 -4.74 -29.51 -20.14
N ASP A 93 -4.63 -29.45 -18.81
CA ASP A 93 -5.80 -29.44 -17.93
C ASP A 93 -6.28 -27.99 -17.74
N ARG A 94 -7.15 -27.54 -18.65
CA ARG A 94 -7.88 -26.28 -18.45
C ARG A 94 -8.74 -26.37 -17.18
N GLY A 95 -8.77 -25.30 -16.39
CA GLY A 95 -9.69 -25.17 -15.27
C GLY A 95 -11.15 -25.27 -15.70
N VAL A 96 -12.08 -25.20 -14.74
CA VAL A 96 -13.51 -25.32 -15.03
C VAL A 96 -13.97 -24.15 -15.92
N ASP A 97 -14.68 -24.45 -17.01
CA ASP A 97 -15.30 -23.42 -17.87
C ASP A 97 -16.73 -23.14 -17.38
N LEU A 98 -16.91 -21.92 -16.90
CA LEU A 98 -18.16 -21.39 -16.38
C LEU A 98 -18.72 -20.28 -17.28
N THR A 99 -18.17 -20.06 -18.48
CA THR A 99 -18.61 -19.01 -19.39
C THR A 99 -20.13 -19.02 -19.57
N GLY A 100 -20.79 -17.88 -19.33
CA GLY A 100 -22.24 -17.74 -19.43
C GLY A 100 -23.06 -18.51 -18.38
N ALA A 101 -22.44 -19.15 -17.40
CA ALA A 101 -23.14 -19.68 -16.23
C ALA A 101 -23.68 -18.54 -15.37
N SER A 102 -24.84 -18.74 -14.74
CA SER A 102 -25.39 -17.82 -13.74
C SER A 102 -25.17 -18.42 -12.36
N VAL A 103 -24.23 -17.83 -11.62
CA VAL A 103 -23.85 -18.24 -10.26
C VAL A 103 -24.11 -17.12 -9.23
N ALA A 104 -24.94 -16.14 -9.59
CA ALA A 104 -25.41 -15.10 -8.69
C ALA A 104 -25.98 -15.69 -7.38
N GLU A 105 -25.64 -15.06 -6.27
CA GLU A 105 -26.02 -15.43 -4.90
C GLU A 105 -25.55 -16.85 -4.46
N ALA A 106 -24.68 -17.51 -5.23
CA ALA A 106 -24.15 -18.82 -4.87
C ALA A 106 -23.15 -18.73 -3.70
N ILE A 107 -23.02 -19.84 -2.95
CA ILE A 107 -21.98 -19.98 -1.93
C ILE A 107 -20.86 -20.84 -2.52
N LEU A 108 -19.74 -20.19 -2.81
CA LEU A 108 -18.51 -20.68 -3.42
C LEU A 108 -17.30 -20.49 -2.47
N ASP A 109 -17.54 -20.45 -1.16
CA ASP A 109 -16.49 -20.30 -0.16
C ASP A 109 -15.48 -21.46 -0.23
N ARG A 110 -14.20 -21.11 -0.28
CA ARG A 110 -13.05 -22.05 -0.36
C ARG A 110 -13.11 -23.00 -1.56
N VAL A 111 -13.82 -22.62 -2.63
CA VAL A 111 -13.78 -23.36 -3.90
C VAL A 111 -12.40 -23.18 -4.55
N ILE A 112 -11.94 -24.22 -5.23
CA ILE A 112 -10.76 -24.16 -6.09
C ILE A 112 -11.23 -23.89 -7.53
N LEU A 113 -11.00 -22.67 -8.00
CA LEU A 113 -11.27 -22.17 -9.36
C LEU A 113 -9.96 -21.71 -10.04
N THR A 114 -8.83 -22.30 -9.65
CA THR A 114 -7.53 -22.05 -10.30
C THR A 114 -7.63 -22.32 -11.80
N ASP A 115 -7.13 -21.39 -12.62
CA ASP A 115 -7.18 -21.41 -14.09
C ASP A 115 -8.59 -21.57 -14.69
N ALA A 116 -9.65 -21.26 -13.93
CA ALA A 116 -11.03 -21.34 -14.39
C ALA A 116 -11.34 -20.25 -15.42
N VAL A 117 -12.21 -20.56 -16.39
CA VAL A 117 -12.72 -19.58 -17.36
C VAL A 117 -14.06 -19.06 -16.85
N LEU A 118 -14.08 -17.81 -16.39
CA LEU A 118 -15.21 -17.10 -15.78
C LEU A 118 -15.61 -15.86 -16.59
N VAL A 119 -15.27 -15.84 -17.88
CA VAL A 119 -15.49 -14.70 -18.77
C VAL A 119 -16.98 -14.37 -18.85
N GLY A 120 -17.34 -13.12 -18.52
CA GLY A 120 -18.72 -12.62 -18.55
C GLY A 120 -19.67 -13.28 -17.56
N VAL A 121 -19.17 -14.02 -16.57
CA VAL A 121 -20.01 -14.76 -15.61
C VAL A 121 -20.65 -13.82 -14.60
N ASP A 122 -21.94 -14.02 -14.32
CA ASP A 122 -22.64 -13.30 -13.26
C ASP A 122 -22.44 -14.00 -11.91
N LEU A 123 -21.57 -13.39 -11.11
CA LEU A 123 -21.22 -13.73 -9.72
C LEU A 123 -21.86 -12.74 -8.72
N SER A 124 -22.84 -11.94 -9.13
CA SER A 124 -23.42 -10.89 -8.28
C SER A 124 -23.94 -11.45 -6.97
N GLY A 125 -23.56 -10.82 -5.86
CA GLY A 125 -23.96 -11.22 -4.51
C GLY A 125 -23.48 -12.60 -4.05
N SER A 126 -22.62 -13.28 -4.82
CA SER A 126 -22.08 -14.59 -4.44
C SER A 126 -21.04 -14.46 -3.31
N SER A 127 -20.86 -15.54 -2.55
CA SER A 127 -19.82 -15.65 -1.52
C SER A 127 -18.67 -16.51 -2.03
N LEU A 128 -17.48 -15.94 -2.17
CA LEU A 128 -16.25 -16.59 -2.62
C LEU A 128 -15.17 -16.52 -1.53
N LYS A 129 -15.54 -16.54 -0.24
CA LYS A 129 -14.58 -16.34 0.85
C LYS A 129 -13.52 -17.42 0.85
N GLY A 130 -12.25 -17.02 0.81
CA GLY A 130 -11.13 -17.95 0.76
C GLY A 130 -11.09 -18.84 -0.49
N ALA A 131 -11.82 -18.49 -1.56
CA ALA A 131 -11.71 -19.19 -2.84
C ALA A 131 -10.30 -19.02 -3.43
N LEU A 132 -9.84 -20.02 -4.18
CA LEU A 132 -8.60 -19.97 -4.95
C LEU A 132 -8.93 -19.72 -6.41
N LEU A 133 -8.73 -18.50 -6.89
CA LEU A 133 -8.98 -18.04 -8.26
C LEU A 133 -7.66 -17.75 -9.00
N ASP A 134 -6.55 -18.30 -8.54
CA ASP A 134 -5.23 -18.07 -9.15
C ASP A 134 -5.27 -18.45 -10.64
N GLY A 135 -4.83 -17.55 -11.52
CA GLY A 135 -4.85 -17.74 -12.98
C GLY A 135 -6.23 -17.74 -13.64
N ALA A 136 -7.31 -17.54 -12.88
CA ALA A 136 -8.67 -17.55 -13.44
C ALA A 136 -8.91 -16.36 -14.38
N ASP A 137 -9.63 -16.59 -15.47
CA ASP A 137 -10.04 -15.56 -16.40
C ASP A 137 -11.43 -15.03 -16.03
N LEU A 138 -11.46 -13.88 -15.35
CA LEU A 138 -12.67 -13.15 -14.93
C LEU A 138 -12.94 -11.94 -15.85
N THR A 139 -12.42 -11.91 -17.07
CA THR A 139 -12.66 -10.80 -18.01
C THR A 139 -14.17 -10.57 -18.20
N ASP A 140 -14.61 -9.32 -18.11
CA ASP A 140 -16.02 -8.91 -18.19
C ASP A 140 -16.98 -9.57 -17.16
N ALA A 141 -16.47 -10.26 -16.14
CA ALA A 141 -17.31 -10.88 -15.11
C ALA A 141 -18.04 -9.83 -14.26
N VAL A 142 -19.24 -10.16 -13.80
CA VAL A 142 -20.07 -9.28 -12.95
C VAL A 142 -20.03 -9.79 -11.52
N LEU A 143 -19.30 -9.10 -10.65
CA LEU A 143 -19.10 -9.44 -9.24
C LEU A 143 -19.82 -8.46 -8.30
N VAL A 144 -20.86 -7.77 -8.77
CA VAL A 144 -21.53 -6.71 -8.01
C VAL A 144 -22.01 -7.22 -6.64
N GLY A 145 -21.49 -6.60 -5.56
CA GLY A 145 -21.82 -6.98 -4.18
C GLY A 145 -21.32 -8.36 -3.75
N ALA A 146 -20.45 -9.01 -4.53
CA ALA A 146 -19.87 -10.30 -4.17
C ALA A 146 -18.87 -10.17 -3.01
N ASP A 147 -18.60 -11.30 -2.37
CA ASP A 147 -17.78 -11.39 -1.18
C ASP A 147 -16.54 -12.26 -1.43
N LEU A 148 -15.43 -11.62 -1.77
CA LEU A 148 -14.16 -12.27 -2.08
C LEU A 148 -13.18 -12.23 -0.90
N SER A 149 -13.65 -11.94 0.31
CA SER A 149 -12.75 -11.71 1.46
C SER A 149 -11.85 -12.92 1.73
N GLY A 150 -10.54 -12.68 1.80
CA GLY A 150 -9.50 -13.70 1.99
C GLY A 150 -9.31 -14.67 0.82
N SER A 151 -9.90 -14.41 -0.35
CA SER A 151 -9.61 -15.19 -1.56
C SER A 151 -8.23 -14.89 -2.14
N SER A 152 -7.72 -15.80 -2.97
CA SER A 152 -6.47 -15.67 -3.72
C SER A 152 -6.80 -15.45 -5.19
N LEU A 153 -6.28 -14.39 -5.80
CA LEU A 153 -6.51 -14.01 -7.20
C LEU A 153 -5.18 -13.85 -7.95
N LYS A 154 -4.18 -14.67 -7.61
CA LYS A 154 -2.82 -14.52 -8.15
C LYS A 154 -2.82 -14.78 -9.66
N GLY A 155 -2.46 -13.78 -10.44
CA GLY A 155 -2.45 -13.87 -11.90
C GLY A 155 -3.83 -14.03 -12.55
N ALA A 156 -4.93 -13.76 -11.84
CA ALA A 156 -6.27 -13.80 -12.40
C ALA A 156 -6.52 -12.59 -13.34
N LEU A 157 -7.12 -12.79 -14.50
CA LEU A 157 -7.45 -11.71 -15.46
C LEU A 157 -8.78 -11.06 -15.07
N LEU A 158 -8.83 -9.74 -14.95
CA LEU A 158 -10.00 -8.99 -14.46
C LEU A 158 -10.37 -7.81 -15.38
N ASP A 159 -9.85 -7.81 -16.60
CA ASP A 159 -10.10 -6.76 -17.59
C ASP A 159 -11.61 -6.56 -17.81
N GLY A 160 -12.10 -5.34 -17.62
CA GLY A 160 -13.52 -5.01 -17.82
C GLY A 160 -14.49 -5.58 -16.78
N ALA A 161 -14.01 -6.28 -15.75
CA ALA A 161 -14.88 -6.83 -14.71
C ALA A 161 -15.58 -5.74 -13.89
N ASP A 162 -16.84 -5.99 -13.50
CA ASP A 162 -17.62 -5.11 -12.63
C ASP A 162 -17.57 -5.62 -11.18
N LEU A 163 -16.72 -5.00 -10.37
CA LEU A 163 -16.56 -5.27 -8.95
C LEU A 163 -17.26 -4.21 -8.07
N THR A 164 -18.29 -3.52 -8.58
CA THR A 164 -19.04 -2.51 -7.80
C THR A 164 -19.53 -3.08 -6.46
N GLY A 165 -19.16 -2.43 -5.35
CA GLY A 165 -19.60 -2.81 -4.01
C GLY A 165 -19.09 -4.17 -3.52
N THR A 166 -18.09 -4.74 -4.18
CA THR A 166 -17.48 -6.02 -3.79
C THR A 166 -16.68 -5.87 -2.50
N ARG A 167 -16.61 -6.92 -1.68
CA ARG A 167 -15.71 -6.99 -0.52
C ARG A 167 -14.46 -7.79 -0.85
N LEU A 168 -13.32 -7.11 -0.92
CA LEU A 168 -12.01 -7.69 -1.24
C LEU A 168 -11.05 -7.61 -0.04
N LEU A 169 -11.58 -7.52 1.19
CA LEU A 169 -10.77 -7.43 2.41
C LEU A 169 -9.76 -8.58 2.50
N SER A 170 -8.49 -8.24 2.66
CA SER A 170 -7.37 -9.18 2.81
C SER A 170 -7.25 -10.18 1.65
N VAL A 171 -7.61 -9.77 0.43
CA VAL A 171 -7.36 -10.56 -0.77
C VAL A 171 -5.86 -10.56 -1.11
N ASP A 172 -5.34 -11.73 -1.46
CA ASP A 172 -3.97 -11.89 -1.92
C ASP A 172 -3.89 -11.71 -3.45
N LEU A 173 -3.35 -10.58 -3.87
CA LEU A 173 -3.00 -10.25 -5.27
C LEU A 173 -1.49 -10.34 -5.51
N ALA A 174 -0.71 -10.93 -4.60
CA ALA A 174 0.72 -11.07 -4.76
C ALA A 174 1.06 -11.92 -6.01
N ASP A 175 2.17 -11.61 -6.67
CA ASP A 175 2.64 -12.29 -7.90
C ASP A 175 1.74 -12.15 -9.14
N VAL A 176 0.71 -11.29 -9.10
CA VAL A 176 -0.04 -10.87 -10.30
C VAL A 176 0.87 -10.20 -11.34
N ARG A 177 1.96 -9.54 -10.88
CA ARG A 177 2.97 -8.90 -11.74
C ARG A 177 3.60 -9.82 -12.78
N SER A 178 3.69 -11.14 -12.52
CA SER A 178 4.35 -12.09 -13.42
C SER A 178 3.47 -12.59 -14.57
N TRP A 179 2.14 -12.56 -14.41
CA TRP A 179 1.20 -13.20 -15.34
C TRP A 179 0.34 -12.21 -16.13
N GLY A 180 0.61 -10.91 -16.00
CA GLY A 180 0.02 -9.90 -16.88
C GLY A 180 -1.45 -9.60 -16.60
N ALA A 181 -1.95 -9.82 -15.38
CA ALA A 181 -3.27 -9.31 -15.07
C ALA A 181 -3.24 -7.79 -15.04
N SER A 182 -4.12 -7.20 -15.84
CA SER A 182 -4.44 -5.79 -15.79
C SER A 182 -5.77 -5.63 -15.06
N LEU A 183 -5.84 -4.58 -14.26
CA LEU A 183 -7.07 -4.05 -13.67
C LEU A 183 -7.43 -2.74 -14.37
N ALA A 184 -6.93 -2.51 -15.59
CA ALA A 184 -7.22 -1.31 -16.34
C ALA A 184 -8.72 -1.21 -16.65
N GLY A 185 -9.31 -0.07 -16.33
CA GLY A 185 -10.73 0.21 -16.54
C GLY A 185 -11.68 -0.59 -15.65
N VAL A 186 -11.19 -1.31 -14.64
CA VAL A 186 -12.03 -2.08 -13.72
C VAL A 186 -12.97 -1.16 -12.93
N ASN A 187 -14.20 -1.59 -12.70
CA ASN A 187 -15.15 -0.84 -11.87
C ASN A 187 -15.12 -1.37 -10.43
N LEU A 188 -14.45 -0.65 -9.53
CA LEU A 188 -14.32 -0.93 -8.10
C LEU A 188 -15.13 0.05 -7.23
N ARG A 189 -16.13 0.70 -7.82
CA ARG A 189 -16.90 1.75 -7.15
C ARG A 189 -17.53 1.26 -5.86
N GLY A 190 -17.22 1.92 -4.74
CA GLY A 190 -17.75 1.57 -3.42
C GLY A 190 -17.27 0.25 -2.85
N ALA A 191 -16.22 -0.37 -3.40
CA ALA A 191 -15.65 -1.61 -2.88
C ALA A 191 -14.93 -1.39 -1.53
N ASP A 192 -14.94 -2.42 -0.68
CA ASP A 192 -14.10 -2.47 0.54
C ASP A 192 -12.77 -3.15 0.18
N LEU A 193 -11.73 -2.33 0.10
CA LEU A 193 -10.38 -2.64 -0.39
C LEU A 193 -9.31 -2.40 0.69
N ARG A 194 -9.72 -2.30 1.96
CA ARG A 194 -8.79 -2.02 3.06
C ARG A 194 -7.72 -3.09 3.16
N LEU A 195 -6.48 -2.67 3.39
CA LEU A 195 -5.31 -3.53 3.57
C LEU A 195 -5.00 -4.46 2.38
N VAL A 196 -5.56 -4.19 1.19
CA VAL A 196 -5.25 -4.95 -0.03
C VAL A 196 -3.92 -4.49 -0.61
N ASP A 197 -3.14 -5.43 -1.13
CA ASP A 197 -1.88 -5.15 -1.81
C ASP A 197 -2.10 -5.07 -3.34
N PHE A 198 -2.08 -3.85 -3.87
CA PHE A 198 -2.11 -3.51 -5.29
C PHE A 198 -0.73 -3.14 -5.84
N SER A 199 0.36 -3.46 -5.14
CA SER A 199 1.69 -2.98 -5.50
C SER A 199 2.05 -3.33 -6.95
N GLY A 200 2.41 -2.32 -7.75
CA GLY A 200 2.88 -2.45 -9.14
C GLY A 200 1.86 -3.04 -10.12
N LEU A 201 0.57 -2.98 -9.81
CA LEU A 201 -0.49 -3.37 -10.74
C LEU A 201 -0.82 -2.24 -11.73
N ASP A 202 -1.31 -2.63 -12.90
CA ASP A 202 -1.91 -1.73 -13.89
C ASP A 202 -3.38 -1.51 -13.53
N LEU A 203 -3.69 -0.32 -13.03
CA LEU A 203 -5.02 0.14 -12.58
C LEU A 203 -5.47 1.37 -13.40
N ARG A 204 -4.94 1.53 -14.61
CA ARG A 204 -5.22 2.69 -15.47
C ARG A 204 -6.69 2.84 -15.76
N GLY A 205 -7.24 4.02 -15.53
CA GLY A 205 -8.65 4.32 -15.77
C GLY A 205 -9.64 3.54 -14.90
N ALA A 206 -9.20 2.87 -13.83
CA ALA A 206 -10.09 2.17 -12.92
C ALA A 206 -11.06 3.16 -12.22
N ASP A 207 -12.32 2.76 -12.04
CA ASP A 207 -13.29 3.50 -11.21
C ASP A 207 -13.20 3.01 -9.76
N LEU A 208 -12.46 3.74 -8.94
CA LEU A 208 -12.30 3.51 -7.50
C LEU A 208 -13.22 4.43 -6.68
N SER A 209 -14.14 5.16 -7.32
CA SER A 209 -14.92 6.19 -6.64
C SER A 209 -15.74 5.61 -5.48
N LYS A 210 -15.71 6.30 -4.34
CA LYS A 210 -16.37 5.89 -3.07
C LYS A 210 -15.84 4.60 -2.44
N ALA A 211 -14.76 4.01 -2.95
CA ALA A 211 -14.16 2.82 -2.35
C ALA A 211 -13.45 3.16 -1.02
N ASP A 212 -13.19 2.14 -0.20
CA ASP A 212 -12.38 2.24 1.01
C ASP A 212 -11.07 1.46 0.83
N LEU A 213 -9.99 2.17 0.52
CA LEU A 213 -8.60 1.70 0.41
C LEU A 213 -7.77 2.04 1.66
N SER A 214 -8.39 2.25 2.83
CA SER A 214 -7.64 2.60 4.03
C SER A 214 -6.58 1.53 4.36
N GLY A 215 -5.33 1.93 4.50
CA GLY A 215 -4.18 1.06 4.74
C GLY A 215 -3.78 0.14 3.57
N ALA A 216 -4.33 0.32 2.37
CA ALA A 216 -3.94 -0.45 1.19
C ALA A 216 -2.49 -0.15 0.76
N ILE A 217 -1.84 -1.10 0.08
CA ILE A 217 -0.48 -0.95 -0.46
C ILE A 217 -0.59 -0.81 -1.98
N LEU A 218 -0.32 0.38 -2.52
CA LEU A 218 -0.36 0.71 -3.94
C LEU A 218 1.04 1.04 -4.48
N ALA A 219 2.10 0.55 -3.82
CA ALA A 219 3.46 0.95 -4.12
C ALA A 219 3.85 0.58 -5.56
N GLY A 220 4.23 1.59 -6.36
CA GLY A 220 4.61 1.45 -7.77
C GLY A 220 3.47 1.14 -8.74
N ALA A 221 2.20 1.23 -8.31
CA ALA A 221 1.05 0.96 -9.20
C ALA A 221 0.89 2.04 -10.28
N ASP A 222 0.41 1.65 -11.46
CA ASP A 222 0.02 2.58 -12.53
C ASP A 222 -1.47 2.90 -12.37
N LEU A 223 -1.76 4.08 -11.86
CA LEU A 223 -3.10 4.63 -11.57
C LEU A 223 -3.47 5.74 -12.56
N THR A 224 -2.83 5.80 -13.72
CA THR A 224 -3.03 6.91 -14.66
C THR A 224 -4.49 6.98 -15.13
N GLY A 225 -5.09 8.17 -15.01
CA GLY A 225 -6.49 8.43 -15.35
C GLY A 225 -7.54 7.73 -14.47
N ALA A 226 -7.17 7.12 -13.34
CA ALA A 226 -8.12 6.47 -12.43
C ALA A 226 -9.07 7.49 -11.74
N ASP A 227 -10.30 7.07 -11.44
CA ASP A 227 -11.29 7.86 -10.73
C ASP A 227 -11.31 7.51 -9.24
N PHE A 228 -10.85 8.43 -8.41
CA PHE A 228 -10.79 8.30 -6.95
C PHE A 228 -11.81 9.19 -6.23
N ARG A 229 -12.87 9.67 -6.91
CA ARG A 229 -13.81 10.61 -6.28
C ARG A 229 -14.45 10.05 -5.01
N SER A 230 -14.38 10.83 -3.93
CA SER A 230 -14.89 10.48 -2.59
C SER A 230 -14.32 9.16 -2.02
N THR A 231 -13.10 8.77 -2.38
CA THR A 231 -12.44 7.53 -1.92
C THR A 231 -11.76 7.72 -0.57
N LEU A 232 -11.77 6.70 0.29
CA LEU A 232 -10.98 6.69 1.53
C LEU A 232 -9.63 6.00 1.27
N LEU A 233 -8.54 6.72 1.46
CA LEU A 233 -7.14 6.28 1.27
C LEU A 233 -6.32 6.48 2.56
N VAL A 234 -6.99 6.48 3.72
CA VAL A 234 -6.37 6.83 5.00
C VAL A 234 -5.26 5.84 5.33
N GLY A 235 -4.02 6.33 5.48
CA GLY A 235 -2.85 5.50 5.78
C GLY A 235 -2.39 4.59 4.64
N ALA A 236 -2.89 4.76 3.41
CA ALA A 236 -2.47 3.94 2.27
C ALA A 236 -1.01 4.24 1.85
N ASN A 237 -0.32 3.24 1.32
CA ASN A 237 1.05 3.38 0.79
C ASN A 237 1.03 3.48 -0.74
N LEU A 238 1.15 4.69 -1.28
CA LEU A 238 1.26 5.00 -2.71
C LEU A 238 2.71 5.29 -3.15
N THR A 239 3.71 4.76 -2.45
CA THR A 239 5.12 5.05 -2.76
C THR A 239 5.44 4.69 -4.22
N GLY A 240 5.91 5.66 -5.01
CA GLY A 240 6.27 5.45 -6.42
C GLY A 240 5.10 5.18 -7.38
N ALA A 241 3.85 5.36 -6.94
CA ALA A 241 2.68 5.15 -7.80
C ALA A 241 2.52 6.30 -8.82
N ASP A 242 2.01 5.99 -10.02
CA ASP A 242 1.72 6.98 -11.05
C ASP A 242 0.23 7.32 -11.10
N LEU A 243 -0.14 8.49 -10.59
CA LEU A 243 -1.51 9.00 -10.54
C LEU A 243 -1.82 10.02 -11.65
N THR A 244 -0.99 10.13 -12.70
CA THR A 244 -1.12 11.17 -13.72
C THR A 244 -2.54 11.25 -14.29
N GLY A 245 -3.14 12.44 -14.27
CA GLY A 245 -4.48 12.72 -14.81
C GLY A 245 -5.65 12.07 -14.06
N SER A 246 -5.44 11.53 -12.85
CA SER A 246 -6.50 10.96 -12.02
C SER A 246 -7.43 12.02 -11.40
N ASP A 247 -8.61 11.58 -10.93
CA ASP A 247 -9.59 12.45 -10.24
C ASP A 247 -9.71 12.09 -8.75
N LEU A 248 -9.05 12.85 -7.87
CA LEU A 248 -9.06 12.69 -6.41
C LEU A 248 -10.08 13.59 -5.70
N LYS A 249 -11.07 14.17 -6.39
CA LYS A 249 -12.00 15.12 -5.74
C LYS A 249 -12.70 14.48 -4.55
N GLU A 250 -12.79 15.21 -3.44
CA GLU A 250 -13.38 14.74 -2.18
C GLU A 250 -12.71 13.49 -1.56
N ALA A 251 -11.56 13.03 -2.08
CA ALA A 251 -10.85 11.87 -1.53
C ALA A 251 -10.17 12.20 -0.19
N ASP A 252 -10.03 11.21 0.69
CA ASP A 252 -9.33 11.33 1.96
C ASP A 252 -8.04 10.50 1.98
N LEU A 253 -6.91 11.16 1.72
CA LEU A 253 -5.56 10.62 1.78
C LEU A 253 -4.87 10.94 3.12
N SER A 254 -5.63 11.15 4.20
CA SER A 254 -5.03 11.44 5.50
C SER A 254 -4.02 10.37 5.92
N SER A 255 -2.83 10.76 6.36
CA SER A 255 -1.71 9.88 6.74
C SER A 255 -1.21 8.94 5.64
N ALA A 256 -1.60 9.12 4.37
CA ALA A 256 -1.10 8.31 3.27
C ALA A 256 0.39 8.60 2.96
N ILE A 257 1.11 7.60 2.43
CA ILE A 257 2.51 7.72 2.02
C ILE A 257 2.57 7.83 0.50
N LEU A 258 2.90 9.00 -0.03
CA LEU A 258 3.04 9.33 -1.45
C LEU A 258 4.50 9.63 -1.84
N LYS A 259 5.46 9.01 -1.15
CA LYS A 259 6.89 9.21 -1.44
C LYS A 259 7.18 8.79 -2.90
N ASP A 260 7.91 9.58 -3.66
CA ASP A 260 8.25 9.31 -5.07
C ASP A 260 7.02 9.14 -6.01
N ALA A 261 5.81 9.48 -5.57
CA ALA A 261 4.60 9.33 -6.37
C ALA A 261 4.47 10.43 -7.45
N ILE A 262 3.84 10.11 -8.58
CA ILE A 262 3.64 11.05 -9.69
C ILE A 262 2.18 11.53 -9.65
N LEU A 263 1.94 12.81 -9.39
CA LEU A 263 0.61 13.43 -9.33
C LEU A 263 0.43 14.52 -10.39
N VAL A 264 0.88 14.27 -11.62
CA VAL A 264 0.79 15.26 -12.70
C VAL A 264 -0.66 15.46 -13.16
N ASP A 265 -1.13 16.71 -13.23
CA ASP A 265 -2.47 17.09 -13.72
C ASP A 265 -3.64 16.40 -12.98
N VAL A 266 -3.46 16.12 -11.69
CA VAL A 266 -4.47 15.45 -10.86
C VAL A 266 -5.54 16.44 -10.38
N ALA A 267 -6.81 16.06 -10.50
CA ALA A 267 -7.92 16.87 -9.98
C ALA A 267 -8.12 16.62 -8.49
N VAL A 268 -8.00 17.67 -7.66
CA VAL A 268 -7.86 17.54 -6.19
C VAL A 268 -8.85 18.42 -5.39
N SER A 269 -9.97 18.84 -6.00
CA SER A 269 -10.89 19.73 -5.30
C SER A 269 -11.53 19.04 -4.09
N GLU A 270 -11.44 19.66 -2.92
CA GLU A 270 -11.96 19.13 -1.65
C GLU A 270 -11.25 17.86 -1.15
N THR A 271 -10.03 17.58 -1.65
CA THR A 271 -9.22 16.46 -1.21
C THR A 271 -8.57 16.74 0.16
N SER A 272 -8.54 15.73 1.04
CA SER A 272 -7.82 15.76 2.31
C SER A 272 -6.50 15.00 2.21
N MET A 273 -5.42 15.62 2.67
CA MET A 273 -4.08 15.01 2.75
C MET A 273 -3.47 15.28 4.14
N VAL A 274 -4.32 15.28 5.17
CA VAL A 274 -3.89 15.63 6.53
C VAL A 274 -2.87 14.60 7.02
N GLY A 275 -1.65 15.02 7.35
CA GLY A 275 -0.61 14.09 7.81
C GLY A 275 0.02 13.23 6.72
N ALA A 276 -0.32 13.43 5.44
CA ALA A 276 0.23 12.65 4.34
C ALA A 276 1.72 12.96 4.09
N VAL A 277 2.47 11.99 3.53
CA VAL A 277 3.91 12.11 3.23
C VAL A 277 4.11 12.19 1.72
N LEU A 278 4.41 13.37 1.20
CA LEU A 278 4.62 13.67 -0.23
C LEU A 278 6.11 13.94 -0.53
N VAL A 279 7.00 13.08 -0.04
CA VAL A 279 8.45 13.30 -0.23
C VAL A 279 8.88 12.91 -1.65
N ARG A 280 9.38 13.87 -2.43
CA ARG A 280 9.75 13.70 -3.85
C ARG A 280 8.56 13.35 -4.74
N ALA A 281 7.38 13.83 -4.37
CA ALA A 281 6.18 13.62 -5.15
C ALA A 281 6.08 14.67 -6.27
N ASP A 282 5.85 14.25 -7.52
CA ASP A 282 5.65 15.18 -8.63
C ASP A 282 4.24 15.81 -8.53
N LEU A 283 4.16 17.08 -8.18
CA LEU A 283 2.90 17.83 -8.02
C LEU A 283 2.59 18.76 -9.21
N THR A 284 3.20 18.51 -10.37
CA THR A 284 3.02 19.35 -11.56
C THR A 284 1.54 19.47 -11.94
N GLY A 285 1.03 20.70 -12.07
CA GLY A 285 -0.36 20.95 -12.48
C GLY A 285 -1.42 20.76 -11.38
N VAL A 286 -1.05 20.41 -10.15
CA VAL A 286 -1.97 20.19 -9.03
C VAL A 286 -2.39 21.52 -8.38
N ASP A 287 -3.70 21.73 -8.18
CA ASP A 287 -4.23 22.90 -7.44
C ASP A 287 -4.14 22.71 -5.92
N LEU A 288 -2.97 23.00 -5.36
CA LEU A 288 -2.70 22.92 -3.92
C LEU A 288 -3.63 23.81 -3.06
N GLY A 289 -4.23 24.86 -3.63
CA GLY A 289 -5.13 25.75 -2.90
C GLY A 289 -6.46 25.09 -2.50
N SER A 290 -6.80 23.98 -3.17
CA SER A 290 -8.04 23.22 -2.96
C SER A 290 -7.86 21.97 -2.08
N ILE A 291 -6.63 21.70 -1.62
CA ILE A 291 -6.27 20.54 -0.80
C ILE A 291 -6.15 20.93 0.68
N ASN A 292 -6.66 20.09 1.57
CA ASN A 292 -6.39 20.19 3.00
C ASN A 292 -5.06 19.49 3.36
N LEU A 293 -3.97 20.26 3.39
CA LEU A 293 -2.60 19.79 3.66
C LEU A 293 -2.15 19.92 5.12
N LYS A 294 -3.07 20.03 6.10
CA LYS A 294 -2.66 20.18 7.51
C LYS A 294 -1.73 19.04 7.92
N LYS A 295 -0.58 19.36 8.50
CA LYS A 295 0.37 18.36 9.01
C LYS A 295 0.97 17.44 7.92
N ALA A 296 0.74 17.71 6.64
CA ALA A 296 1.39 16.97 5.56
C ALA A 296 2.90 17.26 5.54
N ILE A 297 3.69 16.28 5.12
CA ILE A 297 5.15 16.34 4.96
C ILE A 297 5.44 16.42 3.46
N ILE A 298 6.01 17.51 2.96
CA ILE A 298 6.26 17.74 1.52
C ILE A 298 7.71 18.22 1.36
N THR A 299 8.41 17.89 0.26
CA THR A 299 9.73 18.48 0.00
C THR A 299 9.64 19.79 -0.79
N THR A 300 10.70 20.57 -0.72
CA THR A 300 10.78 21.89 -1.36
C THR A 300 10.91 21.86 -2.88
N ASP A 301 11.52 20.83 -3.47
CA ASP A 301 11.58 20.66 -4.93
C ASP A 301 10.18 20.37 -5.53
N ASP A 302 9.37 19.62 -4.79
CA ASP A 302 7.98 19.31 -5.15
C ASP A 302 7.11 20.58 -5.12
N LEU A 303 7.32 21.42 -4.10
CA LEU A 303 6.64 22.72 -3.99
C LEU A 303 7.13 23.75 -5.02
N ARG A 304 8.43 23.76 -5.37
CA ARG A 304 9.00 24.64 -6.40
C ARG A 304 8.40 24.34 -7.77
N THR A 305 8.31 23.06 -8.13
CA THR A 305 7.70 22.59 -9.38
C THR A 305 6.23 23.01 -9.49
N ALA A 306 5.47 22.93 -8.39
CA ALA A 306 4.08 23.39 -8.34
C ALA A 306 3.95 24.93 -8.43
N VAL A 307 4.87 25.71 -7.84
CA VAL A 307 4.82 27.18 -7.79
C VAL A 307 5.34 27.86 -9.07
N ASP A 308 6.38 27.31 -9.71
CA ASP A 308 6.97 27.89 -10.93
C ASP A 308 5.92 27.99 -12.06
N MET A 309 4.96 27.06 -12.14
CA MET A 309 3.87 27.10 -13.13
C MET A 309 2.73 28.06 -12.78
N ILE A 310 2.44 28.32 -11.50
CA ILE A 310 1.51 29.40 -11.11
C ILE A 310 2.08 30.73 -11.60
N THR A 311 3.39 30.91 -11.53
CA THR A 311 4.09 32.11 -11.97
C THR A 311 4.08 32.25 -13.50
N GLU A 312 4.25 31.16 -14.25
CA GLU A 312 4.13 31.17 -15.72
C GLU A 312 2.69 31.38 -16.22
N ARG A 313 1.68 30.86 -15.50
CA ARG A 313 0.26 30.99 -15.87
C ARG A 313 -0.29 32.41 -15.68
N TRP A 314 0.38 33.25 -14.88
CA TRP A 314 -0.07 34.62 -14.54
C TRP A 314 0.66 35.74 -15.29
N GLY A 315 1.67 35.41 -16.10
CA GLY A 315 2.38 36.38 -16.94
C GLY A 315 3.28 37.34 -16.16
N TYR A 316 4.45 37.64 -16.73
CA TYR A 316 5.56 38.44 -16.18
C TYR A 316 5.27 39.94 -15.94
N GLU A 317 4.03 40.35 -15.65
CA GLU A 317 3.65 41.75 -15.37
C GLU A 317 2.83 41.91 -14.08
N SER A 318 3.26 41.29 -12.97
CA SER A 318 2.76 41.67 -11.65
C SER A 318 3.61 42.82 -11.06
N PRO A 319 3.02 43.97 -10.68
CA PRO A 319 3.76 45.14 -10.18
C PRO A 319 4.14 45.06 -8.69
N CYS A 320 4.03 43.89 -8.05
CA CYS A 320 4.21 43.74 -6.60
C CYS A 320 5.55 43.05 -6.26
N PRO A 321 6.49 43.75 -5.59
CA PRO A 321 7.66 43.10 -4.99
C PRO A 321 7.22 42.28 -3.76
N VAL A 322 7.69 41.04 -3.67
CA VAL A 322 7.42 40.11 -2.56
C VAL A 322 8.31 40.48 -1.36
N GLU A 323 7.74 40.99 -0.26
CA GLU A 323 8.42 41.19 1.03
C GLU A 323 7.87 40.23 2.10
N VAL A 324 8.76 39.55 2.83
CA VAL A 324 8.48 38.44 3.75
C VAL A 324 8.20 38.95 5.17
N PHE A 325 7.07 38.59 5.79
CA PHE A 325 6.75 38.90 7.19
C PHE A 325 6.22 37.67 7.96
N ALA A 326 6.75 37.51 9.18
CA ALA A 326 6.50 36.38 10.07
C ALA A 326 5.10 36.40 10.71
N HIS A 327 4.52 35.20 10.86
CA HIS A 327 3.33 34.81 11.63
C HIS A 327 1.96 34.77 10.90
N ALA A 328 1.63 33.63 10.29
CA ALA A 328 0.27 33.08 10.24
C ALA A 328 0.27 31.57 9.94
N THR A 329 -0.76 30.85 10.37
CA THR A 329 -0.90 29.40 10.11
C THR A 329 -1.47 29.13 8.71
N ALA A 330 -1.04 28.06 8.04
CA ALA A 330 -1.49 27.68 6.67
C ALA A 330 -3.02 27.60 6.52
N GLN A 331 -3.73 27.32 7.61
CA GLN A 331 -5.18 27.21 7.67
C GLN A 331 -5.91 28.57 7.69
N GLU A 332 -5.30 29.64 8.22
CA GLU A 332 -5.82 31.01 8.11
C GLU A 332 -5.70 31.57 6.68
N MET A 333 -4.78 31.01 5.88
CA MET A 333 -4.57 31.42 4.48
C MET A 333 -5.51 30.74 3.49
N ALA A 334 -5.70 29.43 3.58
CA ALA A 334 -6.66 28.71 2.74
C ALA A 334 -8.09 29.29 2.90
N THR A 335 -8.44 29.70 4.13
CA THR A 335 -9.75 30.32 4.45
C THR A 335 -9.91 31.72 3.83
N ARG A 336 -8.82 32.47 3.60
CA ARG A 336 -8.86 33.82 3.01
C ARG A 336 -8.79 33.81 1.48
N ILE A 337 -8.18 32.77 0.90
CA ILE A 337 -8.14 32.54 -0.56
C ILE A 337 -9.52 32.09 -1.07
N SER A 338 -10.25 31.25 -0.32
CA SER A 338 -11.59 30.80 -0.73
C SER A 338 -12.66 31.91 -0.70
N GLN A 339 -12.46 33.00 0.05
CA GLN A 339 -13.39 34.13 0.15
C GLN A 339 -13.39 35.06 -1.08
N ARG A 340 -12.57 34.79 -2.11
CA ARG A 340 -12.37 35.66 -3.27
C ARG A 340 -13.37 35.50 -4.41
N ASN A 341 -14.34 34.59 -4.31
CA ASN A 341 -15.40 34.39 -5.32
C ASN A 341 -16.47 35.51 -5.38
N SER A 342 -16.15 36.76 -4.99
CA SER A 342 -17.10 37.90 -4.95
C SER A 342 -16.77 39.09 -5.86
N GLY A 343 -15.75 39.01 -6.73
CA GLY A 343 -15.64 39.89 -7.90
C GLY A 343 -15.21 41.35 -7.64
N VAL A 344 -14.10 41.58 -6.93
CA VAL A 344 -13.49 42.91 -6.77
C VAL A 344 -12.05 42.92 -7.30
N GLU A 345 -11.70 43.94 -8.08
CA GLU A 345 -10.36 44.23 -8.64
C GLU A 345 -9.26 44.38 -7.55
N PRO A 346 -7.98 44.16 -7.88
CA PRO A 346 -6.96 43.82 -6.90
C PRO A 346 -6.43 45.05 -6.15
N ASP A 347 -6.78 45.16 -4.87
CA ASP A 347 -6.11 46.04 -3.93
C ASP A 347 -4.80 45.37 -3.45
N CYS A 348 -3.65 46.02 -3.73
CA CYS A 348 -2.30 45.49 -3.52
C CYS A 348 -1.95 45.14 -2.07
N SER A 349 -2.81 45.46 -1.10
CA SER A 349 -2.59 45.09 0.31
C SER A 349 -2.86 43.61 0.62
N LEU A 350 -3.62 42.89 -0.24
CA LEU A 350 -3.94 41.46 -0.05
C LEU A 350 -3.11 40.53 -0.93
N ALA A 351 -2.60 41.02 -2.08
CA ALA A 351 -1.64 40.30 -2.92
C ALA A 351 -0.23 40.26 -2.30
N GLN A 352 0.05 41.15 -1.33
CA GLN A 352 1.27 41.16 -0.51
C GLN A 352 1.30 40.09 0.58
N GLN A 353 0.24 39.30 0.77
CA GLN A 353 0.17 38.25 1.80
C GLN A 353 0.08 36.86 1.18
N LEU A 354 1.06 36.50 0.35
CA LEU A 354 1.35 35.09 0.04
C LEU A 354 2.45 34.66 1.03
N ILE A 355 2.05 34.15 2.20
CA ILE A 355 3.00 33.71 3.25
C ILE A 355 3.49 32.33 2.83
N ILE A 356 4.62 32.34 2.12
CA ILE A 356 5.47 31.16 1.98
C ILE A 356 6.47 31.24 3.13
N GLN A 357 6.14 30.67 4.28
CA GLN A 357 7.06 30.68 5.43
C GLN A 357 7.37 29.28 5.97
N VAL A 358 6.53 28.27 5.73
CA VAL A 358 6.91 26.88 6.02
C VAL A 358 7.89 26.40 4.95
N ALA A 359 7.58 26.63 3.68
CA ALA A 359 8.38 26.17 2.55
C ALA A 359 9.66 26.99 2.22
N LEU A 360 9.77 28.26 2.66
CA LEU A 360 10.97 29.08 2.41
C LEU A 360 12.03 28.97 3.50
N ASP A 361 11.66 28.79 4.77
CA ASP A 361 12.62 28.38 5.81
C ASP A 361 13.03 26.91 5.62
N GLU A 362 12.13 26.05 5.12
CA GLU A 362 12.47 24.72 4.59
C GLU A 362 13.42 24.78 3.37
N ASN A 363 13.35 25.81 2.52
CA ASN A 363 14.21 25.91 1.32
C ASN A 363 15.64 26.33 1.65
N HIS A 364 15.87 27.20 2.64
CA HIS A 364 17.23 27.35 3.15
C HIS A 364 17.71 26.10 3.87
N PHE A 365 16.81 25.26 4.41
CA PHE A 365 17.18 24.05 5.14
C PHE A 365 17.45 22.84 4.23
N TYR A 366 16.69 22.60 3.16
CA TYR A 366 16.89 21.47 2.23
C TYR A 366 17.94 21.76 1.14
N ASP A 367 18.01 22.99 0.58
CA ASP A 367 19.18 23.39 -0.23
C ASP A 367 20.43 23.43 0.66
N SER A 368 20.32 23.78 1.94
CA SER A 368 21.46 23.62 2.85
C SER A 368 21.71 22.18 3.27
N LEU A 369 20.75 21.24 3.23
CA LEU A 369 20.93 19.81 3.51
C LEU A 369 21.61 19.08 2.35
N GLU A 370 21.25 19.37 1.10
CA GLU A 370 21.94 18.85 -0.09
C GLU A 370 23.33 19.50 -0.21
N ASN A 371 23.43 20.82 0.05
CA ASN A 371 24.73 21.46 0.28
C ASN A 371 25.42 20.98 1.56
N VAL A 372 24.76 20.34 2.53
CA VAL A 372 25.36 19.76 3.73
C VAL A 372 25.80 18.35 3.47
N GLN A 373 25.16 17.55 2.63
CA GLN A 373 25.74 16.30 2.12
C GLN A 373 27.00 16.61 1.29
N LEU A 374 26.94 17.63 0.42
CA LEU A 374 28.10 18.14 -0.33
C LEU A 374 29.18 18.83 0.56
N ARG A 375 28.82 19.53 1.64
CA ARG A 375 29.78 20.17 2.57
C ARG A 375 30.22 19.26 3.72
N ALA A 376 29.49 18.19 4.05
CA ALA A 376 29.84 17.18 5.06
C ALA A 376 30.83 16.16 4.53
N ALA A 377 30.90 15.99 3.21
CA ALA A 377 32.04 15.38 2.52
C ALA A 377 33.35 16.17 2.74
N GLU A 378 33.27 17.44 3.18
CA GLU A 378 34.43 18.34 3.33
C GLU A 378 34.60 19.00 4.73
N THR A 379 33.87 18.59 5.80
CA THR A 379 33.96 19.30 7.11
C THR A 379 33.94 18.43 8.38
N THR A 380 34.56 18.99 9.44
CA THR A 380 34.82 18.38 10.76
C THR A 380 33.58 18.15 11.64
N LYS A 381 33.65 17.16 12.54
CA LYS A 381 32.64 16.71 13.53
C LYS A 381 31.90 17.86 14.26
N GLU A 382 32.60 18.92 14.65
CA GLU A 382 32.03 20.08 15.36
C GLU A 382 31.01 20.88 14.55
N LYS A 383 31.16 20.96 13.22
CA LYS A 383 30.19 21.67 12.35
C LYS A 383 28.89 20.88 12.18
N LYS A 384 28.97 19.55 12.19
CA LYS A 384 27.80 18.64 12.11
C LYS A 384 26.95 18.69 13.38
N LEU A 385 27.60 18.73 14.55
CA LEU A 385 26.93 18.89 15.85
C LEU A 385 26.23 20.25 16.01
N LYS A 386 26.79 21.32 15.43
CA LYS A 386 26.19 22.66 15.48
C LYS A 386 24.95 22.77 14.58
N LEU A 387 25.03 22.26 13.35
CA LEU A 387 23.91 22.21 12.42
C LEU A 387 22.70 21.45 13.01
N ARG A 388 22.99 20.36 13.71
CA ARG A 388 22.00 19.53 14.41
C ARG A 388 21.35 20.24 15.60
N SER A 389 22.12 21.02 16.36
CA SER A 389 21.61 21.82 17.48
C SER A 389 20.63 22.90 17.01
N ASP A 390 20.97 23.60 15.92
CA ASP A 390 20.16 24.68 15.37
C ASP A 390 18.81 24.14 14.84
N LEU A 391 18.82 22.91 14.29
CA LEU A 391 17.64 22.21 13.81
C LEU A 391 16.62 21.79 14.87
N LEU A 392 17.11 21.35 16.03
CA LEU A 392 16.28 20.82 17.10
C LEU A 392 15.45 21.90 17.80
N SER A 393 15.80 23.18 17.65
CA SER A 393 14.99 24.32 18.12
C SER A 393 13.78 24.60 17.23
N GLU A 394 13.92 24.43 15.92
CA GLU A 394 12.87 24.75 14.92
C GLU A 394 11.90 23.58 14.69
N ILE A 395 12.38 22.32 14.71
CA ILE A 395 11.53 21.12 14.60
C ILE A 395 10.47 21.06 15.71
N ARG A 396 10.83 21.49 16.92
CA ARG A 396 9.92 21.51 18.08
C ARG A 396 8.65 22.33 17.83
N PHE A 397 8.71 23.35 16.98
CA PHE A 397 7.58 24.23 16.70
C PHE A 397 6.61 23.68 15.64
N MET A 398 7.12 22.87 14.69
CA MET A 398 6.34 22.37 13.55
C MET A 398 5.62 21.04 13.81
N THR A 399 6.06 20.27 14.80
CA THR A 399 5.52 18.95 15.11
C THR A 399 4.62 18.91 16.36
N GLU A 400 4.28 20.07 16.92
CA GLU A 400 3.41 20.16 18.10
C GLU A 400 2.02 19.53 17.82
N GLY A 401 1.68 18.49 18.59
CA GLY A 401 0.39 17.79 18.50
C GLY A 401 0.29 16.72 17.42
N LEU A 402 1.42 16.23 16.88
CA LEU A 402 1.51 15.06 15.99
C LEU A 402 2.12 13.86 16.74
N GLY A 403 1.30 12.89 17.13
CA GLY A 403 1.78 11.73 17.90
C GLY A 403 2.56 12.18 19.13
N TRP A 404 3.81 11.74 19.21
CA TRP A 404 4.76 12.06 20.29
C TRP A 404 5.80 13.12 19.90
N SER A 405 5.65 13.74 18.73
CA SER A 405 6.68 14.57 18.12
C SER A 405 7.02 15.81 18.97
N GLY A 406 8.32 16.10 19.08
CA GLY A 406 8.85 17.21 19.88
C GLY A 406 8.61 17.10 21.39
N MET A 407 7.90 16.06 21.88
CA MET A 407 7.65 15.86 23.29
C MET A 407 8.94 15.52 24.05
N ASN A 408 8.94 15.82 25.35
CA ASN A 408 9.99 15.35 26.25
C ASN A 408 9.54 14.05 26.93
N LEU A 409 10.10 12.94 26.48
CA LEU A 409 9.84 11.58 26.96
C LEU A 409 11.13 10.92 27.43
N GLN A 410 12.04 11.73 28.00
CA GLN A 410 13.30 11.26 28.55
C GLN A 410 13.05 10.17 29.62
N GLY A 411 13.70 9.02 29.48
CA GLY A 411 13.59 7.90 30.41
C GLY A 411 12.22 7.21 30.42
N HIS A 412 11.35 7.51 29.45
CA HIS A 412 10.02 6.90 29.38
C HIS A 412 10.12 5.40 29.08
N ASP A 413 9.24 4.62 29.68
CA ASP A 413 9.19 3.16 29.50
C ASP A 413 8.10 2.79 28.48
N PHE A 414 8.56 2.38 27.30
CA PHE A 414 7.77 1.87 26.18
C PHE A 414 7.82 0.35 26.07
N SER A 415 8.33 -0.35 27.08
CA SER A 415 8.57 -1.79 26.97
C SER A 415 7.29 -2.58 26.66
N GLY A 416 7.39 -3.48 25.67
CA GLY A 416 6.29 -4.33 25.21
C GLY A 416 5.11 -3.62 24.54
N GLN A 417 5.21 -2.32 24.25
CA GLN A 417 4.12 -1.56 23.62
C GLN A 417 4.09 -1.75 22.10
N ASP A 418 2.88 -1.74 21.53
CA ASP A 418 2.67 -1.59 20.09
C ASP A 418 2.66 -0.09 19.74
N LEU A 419 3.69 0.32 19.02
CA LEU A 419 3.98 1.67 18.56
C LEU A 419 4.16 1.67 17.02
N SER A 420 3.58 0.70 16.33
CA SER A 420 3.62 0.62 14.88
C SER A 420 3.03 1.89 14.24
N GLY A 421 3.73 2.43 13.23
CA GLY A 421 3.38 3.67 12.52
C GLY A 421 3.35 4.95 13.38
N GLN A 422 3.80 4.92 14.63
CA GLN A 422 3.79 6.10 15.50
C GLN A 422 4.84 7.13 15.08
N ILE A 423 4.57 8.40 15.40
CA ILE A 423 5.41 9.54 15.00
C ILE A 423 6.12 10.12 16.23
N PHE A 424 7.46 10.09 16.21
CA PHE A 424 8.42 10.53 17.23
C PHE A 424 9.41 11.57 16.70
N ILE A 425 9.03 12.34 15.68
CA ILE A 425 9.93 13.29 15.02
C ILE A 425 10.45 14.31 16.04
N GLY A 426 11.78 14.44 16.16
CA GLY A 426 12.44 15.38 17.07
C GLY A 426 12.14 15.17 18.56
N THR A 427 11.49 14.05 18.93
CA THR A 427 11.14 13.74 20.32
C THR A 427 12.39 13.51 21.16
N ASP A 428 12.38 14.01 22.40
CA ASP A 428 13.44 13.73 23.36
C ASP A 428 13.17 12.39 24.03
N LEU A 429 13.86 11.35 23.59
CA LEU A 429 13.74 9.96 24.04
C LEU A 429 15.01 9.49 24.76
N ARG A 430 15.80 10.41 25.32
CA ARG A 430 17.08 10.07 25.93
C ARG A 430 16.87 9.09 27.08
N GLY A 431 17.56 7.96 27.06
CA GLY A 431 17.42 6.90 28.05
C GLY A 431 16.04 6.21 28.08
N ALA A 432 15.17 6.43 27.09
CA ALA A 432 13.90 5.72 26.99
C ALA A 432 14.12 4.21 26.79
N ASP A 433 13.17 3.40 27.27
CA ASP A 433 13.21 1.93 27.18
C ASP A 433 12.19 1.41 26.18
N PHE A 434 12.65 0.87 25.06
CA PHE A 434 11.82 0.30 23.99
C PHE A 434 11.83 -1.23 24.00
N SER A 435 12.17 -1.86 25.11
CA SER A 435 12.46 -3.29 25.08
C SER A 435 11.23 -4.13 24.81
N GLY A 436 11.31 -4.99 23.80
CA GLY A 436 10.18 -5.79 23.32
C GLY A 436 9.06 -4.99 22.65
N ALA A 437 9.26 -3.69 22.39
CA ALA A 437 8.27 -2.86 21.70
C ALA A 437 8.24 -3.15 20.19
N ASP A 438 7.10 -2.88 19.57
CA ASP A 438 6.92 -2.91 18.12
C ASP A 438 6.84 -1.48 17.57
N LEU A 439 7.80 -1.08 16.75
CA LEU A 439 7.89 0.20 16.06
C LEU A 439 7.90 0.01 14.54
N THR A 440 7.27 -1.04 14.02
CA THR A 440 7.17 -1.27 12.57
C THR A 440 6.62 -0.03 11.87
N GLY A 441 7.36 0.51 10.89
CA GLY A 441 6.98 1.70 10.12
C GLY A 441 6.95 3.02 10.92
N ALA A 442 7.48 3.07 12.15
CA ALA A 442 7.47 4.29 12.95
C ALA A 442 8.42 5.37 12.40
N ASP A 443 8.07 6.64 12.61
CA ASP A 443 8.88 7.79 12.18
C ASP A 443 9.59 8.44 13.37
N LEU A 444 10.89 8.17 13.52
CA LEU A 444 11.76 8.70 14.57
C LEU A 444 12.81 9.67 14.04
N ARG A 445 12.56 10.33 12.90
CA ARG A 445 13.53 11.27 12.32
C ARG A 445 13.91 12.37 13.30
N TYR A 446 15.20 12.68 13.39
CA TYR A 446 15.77 13.69 14.31
C TYR A 446 15.53 13.42 15.80
N ALA A 447 14.97 12.27 16.20
CA ALA A 447 14.72 11.96 17.60
C ALA A 447 16.03 11.87 18.40
N ARG A 448 15.98 12.21 19.70
CA ARG A 448 17.13 12.08 20.61
C ARG A 448 17.00 10.80 21.41
N LEU A 449 17.63 9.73 20.96
CA LEU A 449 17.65 8.40 21.60
C LEU A 449 18.98 8.15 22.35
N ASN A 450 19.69 9.20 22.81
CA ASN A 450 20.97 9.01 23.51
C ASN A 450 20.79 8.08 24.72
N GLY A 451 21.58 7.01 24.79
CA GLY A 451 21.49 6.02 25.85
C GLY A 451 20.17 5.25 25.94
N ALA A 452 19.31 5.32 24.92
CA ALA A 452 18.06 4.55 24.90
C ALA A 452 18.33 3.05 24.89
N ARG A 453 17.40 2.27 25.46
CA ARG A 453 17.46 0.81 25.51
C ARG A 453 16.53 0.22 24.46
N ILE A 454 17.11 -0.35 23.41
CA ILE A 454 16.40 -0.94 22.27
C ILE A 454 16.76 -2.43 22.25
N VAL A 455 16.03 -3.23 23.04
CA VAL A 455 16.35 -4.65 23.25
C VAL A 455 15.15 -5.53 22.89
N GLY A 456 15.31 -6.42 21.92
CA GLY A 456 14.18 -7.23 21.44
C GLY A 456 13.13 -6.41 20.69
N THR A 457 13.49 -5.24 20.18
CA THR A 457 12.56 -4.27 19.58
C THR A 457 12.42 -4.53 18.08
N ASN A 458 11.20 -4.45 17.54
CA ASN A 458 10.97 -4.48 16.10
C ASN A 458 10.92 -3.06 15.54
N LEU A 459 11.76 -2.72 14.57
CA LEU A 459 11.80 -1.44 13.87
C LEU A 459 11.71 -1.63 12.35
N GLU A 460 11.18 -2.75 11.86
CA GLU A 460 11.05 -2.98 10.42
C GLU A 460 10.41 -1.78 9.72
N ASP A 461 11.00 -1.31 8.62
CA ASP A 461 10.53 -0.15 7.83
C ASP A 461 10.46 1.20 8.57
N ALA A 462 11.01 1.31 9.78
CA ALA A 462 11.05 2.57 10.53
C ALA A 462 12.07 3.56 9.94
N SER A 463 11.84 4.86 10.14
CA SER A 463 12.78 5.92 9.77
C SER A 463 13.47 6.53 11.00
N LEU A 464 14.80 6.50 11.01
CA LEU A 464 15.69 7.09 12.02
C LEU A 464 16.67 8.10 11.41
N LEU A 465 16.30 8.72 10.27
CA LEU A 465 17.09 9.76 9.60
C LEU A 465 17.59 10.80 10.62
N LEU A 466 18.91 10.98 10.69
CA LEU A 466 19.59 11.98 11.54
C LEU A 466 19.24 11.87 13.05
N ALA A 467 18.74 10.71 13.50
CA ALA A 467 18.47 10.46 14.91
C ALA A 467 19.77 10.36 15.74
N ASP A 468 19.67 10.71 17.03
CA ASP A 468 20.76 10.48 17.99
C ASP A 468 20.63 9.13 18.64
N LEU A 469 21.50 8.19 18.34
CA LEU A 469 21.59 6.93 19.08
C LEU A 469 22.93 6.82 19.82
N THR A 470 23.58 7.96 20.11
CA THR A 470 24.86 7.97 20.83
C THR A 470 24.73 7.22 22.17
N GLY A 471 25.57 6.20 22.37
CA GLY A 471 25.55 5.36 23.57
C GLY A 471 24.31 4.49 23.75
N ALA A 472 23.42 4.41 22.75
CA ALA A 472 22.24 3.55 22.81
C ALA A 472 22.64 2.06 22.91
N VAL A 473 21.82 1.28 23.59
CA VAL A 473 22.00 -0.17 23.72
C VAL A 473 21.01 -0.85 22.79
N ILE A 474 21.50 -1.35 21.66
CA ILE A 474 20.71 -2.00 20.61
C ILE A 474 21.05 -3.49 20.63
N LYS A 475 20.12 -4.34 21.07
CA LYS A 475 20.36 -5.79 21.14
C LYS A 475 19.19 -6.60 20.67
N GLU A 476 19.46 -7.72 20.00
CA GLU A 476 18.42 -8.71 19.65
C GLU A 476 17.22 -8.07 18.91
N SER A 477 17.46 -7.01 18.15
CA SER A 477 16.42 -6.16 17.56
C SER A 477 16.35 -6.33 16.04
N ASN A 478 15.22 -5.96 15.44
CA ASN A 478 15.01 -6.03 14.00
C ASN A 478 15.01 -4.63 13.39
N PHE A 479 16.02 -4.32 12.58
CA PHE A 479 16.20 -3.08 11.82
C PHE A 479 16.11 -3.36 10.31
N PHE A 480 15.29 -4.34 9.91
CA PHE A 480 15.10 -4.68 8.50
C PHE A 480 14.51 -3.50 7.73
N ARG A 481 15.13 -3.10 6.61
CA ARG A 481 14.73 -1.95 5.77
C ARG A 481 14.61 -0.60 6.49
N VAL A 482 15.29 -0.44 7.63
CA VAL A 482 15.32 0.83 8.36
C VAL A 482 16.15 1.86 7.61
N ASP A 483 15.70 3.12 7.61
CA ASP A 483 16.50 4.27 7.15
C ASP A 483 17.22 4.93 8.33
N LEU A 484 18.55 4.86 8.36
CA LEU A 484 19.43 5.44 9.36
C LEU A 484 20.32 6.55 8.81
N THR A 485 20.01 7.08 7.64
CA THR A 485 20.88 8.05 6.96
C THR A 485 21.28 9.20 7.90
N GLY A 486 22.58 9.46 8.06
CA GLY A 486 23.10 10.52 8.91
C GLY A 486 22.97 10.30 10.43
N ALA A 487 22.47 9.16 10.90
CA ALA A 487 22.28 8.91 12.32
C ALA A 487 23.60 8.87 13.11
N LEU A 488 23.55 9.26 14.38
CA LEU A 488 24.72 9.16 15.27
C LEU A 488 24.65 7.88 16.09
N LEU A 489 25.57 6.95 15.88
CA LEU A 489 25.71 5.71 16.64
C LEU A 489 27.03 5.66 17.42
N GLU A 490 27.60 6.82 17.74
CA GLU A 490 28.86 6.90 18.48
C GLU A 490 28.74 6.20 19.84
N SER A 491 29.71 5.36 20.17
CA SER A 491 29.70 4.55 21.40
C SER A 491 28.45 3.68 21.60
N ALA A 492 27.61 3.52 20.57
CA ALA A 492 26.45 2.65 20.63
C ALA A 492 26.91 1.19 20.74
N ARG A 493 26.11 0.37 21.43
CA ARG A 493 26.38 -1.06 21.58
C ARG A 493 25.34 -1.84 20.81
N ILE A 494 25.74 -2.41 19.69
CA ILE A 494 24.89 -3.11 18.71
C ILE A 494 25.25 -4.59 18.72
N GLU A 495 24.35 -5.46 19.20
CA GLU A 495 24.61 -6.90 19.33
C GLU A 495 23.44 -7.76 18.85
N ASN A 496 23.71 -8.78 18.04
CA ASN A 496 22.69 -9.74 17.57
C ASN A 496 21.50 -9.05 16.86
N THR A 497 21.76 -8.02 16.04
CA THR A 497 20.74 -7.17 15.42
C THR A 497 20.67 -7.41 13.90
N ASN A 498 19.46 -7.41 13.35
CA ASN A 498 19.23 -7.57 11.91
C ASN A 498 19.11 -6.21 11.21
N PHE A 499 20.07 -5.82 10.39
CA PHE A 499 20.07 -4.61 9.54
C PHE A 499 19.99 -4.96 8.05
N ARG A 500 19.40 -6.10 7.71
CA ARG A 500 19.27 -6.50 6.31
C ARG A 500 18.47 -5.44 5.54
N GLU A 501 18.92 -5.08 4.34
CA GLU A 501 18.28 -4.07 3.47
C GLU A 501 18.12 -2.68 4.10
N ALA A 502 18.78 -2.40 5.23
CA ALA A 502 18.77 -1.08 5.85
C ALA A 502 19.62 -0.08 5.05
N ILE A 503 19.28 1.20 5.15
CA ILE A 503 20.04 2.32 4.57
C ILE A 503 20.85 2.95 5.70
N LEU A 504 22.18 2.88 5.62
CA LEU A 504 23.08 3.44 6.64
C LEU A 504 24.05 4.45 6.04
N ASP A 505 23.59 5.29 5.13
CA ASP A 505 24.44 6.30 4.49
C ASP A 505 24.83 7.42 5.48
N LEU A 506 26.10 7.78 5.54
CA LEU A 506 26.66 8.86 6.37
C LEU A 506 26.45 8.69 7.89
N VAL A 507 26.44 7.47 8.40
CA VAL A 507 26.28 7.14 9.81
C VAL A 507 27.59 7.32 10.59
N PHE A 508 27.50 7.82 11.83
CA PHE A 508 28.68 8.03 12.68
C PHE A 508 28.84 6.90 13.68
N LEU A 509 29.92 6.12 13.56
CA LEU A 509 30.13 4.90 14.35
C LEU A 509 31.35 4.97 15.29
N ASP A 510 31.90 6.16 15.54
CA ASP A 510 33.06 6.35 16.42
C ASP A 510 32.84 5.71 17.80
N GLY A 511 33.72 4.77 18.18
CA GLY A 511 33.63 4.09 19.47
C GLY A 511 32.52 3.05 19.57
N ALA A 512 31.74 2.82 18.51
CA ALA A 512 30.65 1.85 18.51
C ALA A 512 31.17 0.42 18.70
N PHE A 513 30.38 -0.42 19.38
CA PHE A 513 30.65 -1.85 19.55
C PHE A 513 29.63 -2.64 18.73
N ILE A 514 30.07 -3.34 17.68
CA ILE A 514 29.20 -4.04 16.74
C ILE A 514 29.54 -5.53 16.76
N ARG A 515 28.58 -6.37 17.11
CA ARG A 515 28.80 -7.82 17.18
C ARG A 515 27.58 -8.62 16.69
N ASN A 516 27.81 -9.66 15.90
CA ASN A 516 26.78 -10.55 15.38
C ASN A 516 25.66 -9.78 14.65
N VAL A 517 26.04 -8.85 13.77
CA VAL A 517 25.09 -7.99 13.06
C VAL A 517 24.93 -8.45 11.61
N ASN A 518 23.70 -8.49 11.11
CA ASN A 518 23.42 -8.85 9.72
C ASN A 518 23.20 -7.60 8.86
N LEU A 519 24.14 -7.23 8.00
CA LEU A 519 24.07 -6.11 7.05
C LEU A 519 23.84 -6.57 5.60
N ALA A 520 23.30 -7.78 5.40
CA ALA A 520 23.07 -8.28 4.06
C ALA A 520 22.19 -7.30 3.25
N TYR A 521 22.58 -6.98 2.02
CA TYR A 521 21.87 -6.03 1.14
C TYR A 521 21.68 -4.61 1.69
N ALA A 522 22.37 -4.25 2.77
CA ALA A 522 22.33 -2.88 3.28
C ALA A 522 23.03 -1.91 2.32
N ASP A 523 22.63 -0.64 2.36
CA ASP A 523 23.34 0.46 1.70
C ASP A 523 24.28 1.14 2.70
N LEU A 524 25.58 1.20 2.34
CA LEU A 524 26.66 1.68 3.21
C LEU A 524 27.51 2.74 2.50
N VAL A 525 26.92 3.59 1.67
CA VAL A 525 27.70 4.54 0.86
C VAL A 525 28.29 5.64 1.75
N GLY A 526 29.62 5.79 1.70
CA GLY A 526 30.33 6.84 2.44
C GLY A 526 30.62 6.54 3.92
N GLU A 527 30.44 5.29 4.35
CA GLU A 527 30.64 4.88 5.74
C GLU A 527 32.11 4.76 6.16
N ASP A 528 32.45 5.34 7.32
CA ASP A 528 33.76 5.19 7.95
C ASP A 528 33.68 4.29 9.19
N PHE A 529 34.17 3.06 9.02
CA PHE A 529 34.23 2.06 10.10
C PHE A 529 35.54 2.09 10.90
N SER A 530 36.48 2.99 10.60
CA SER A 530 37.80 3.03 11.24
C SER A 530 37.75 3.33 12.75
N GLY A 531 36.68 4.00 13.20
CA GLY A 531 36.42 4.30 14.60
C GLY A 531 35.72 3.20 15.39
N VAL A 532 35.31 2.09 14.76
CA VAL A 532 34.55 1.01 15.41
C VAL A 532 35.46 0.15 16.30
N VAL A 533 35.02 -0.12 17.53
CA VAL A 533 35.81 -0.83 18.56
C VAL A 533 35.87 -2.34 18.30
N SER A 534 34.82 -2.93 17.74
CA SER A 534 34.73 -4.36 17.41
C SER A 534 33.69 -4.59 16.33
N MET A 535 33.97 -5.54 15.43
CA MET A 535 33.10 -5.99 14.32
C MET A 535 33.03 -7.52 14.23
N ASP A 536 32.89 -8.18 15.36
CA ASP A 536 32.91 -9.64 15.40
C ASP A 536 31.59 -10.21 14.86
N GLY A 537 31.65 -11.12 13.88
CA GLY A 537 30.46 -11.84 13.40
C GLY A 537 29.49 -11.00 12.55
N VAL A 538 29.98 -9.95 11.89
CA VAL A 538 29.18 -9.11 10.99
C VAL A 538 29.08 -9.73 9.59
N SER A 539 27.89 -9.78 9.01
CA SER A 539 27.63 -10.29 7.65
C SER A 539 27.41 -9.13 6.66
N PHE A 540 28.19 -9.08 5.57
CA PHE A 540 28.10 -8.07 4.50
C PHE A 540 27.64 -8.67 3.17
N TYR A 541 26.79 -9.70 3.21
CA TYR A 541 26.38 -10.39 1.98
C TYR A 541 25.61 -9.45 1.03
N ASN A 542 26.16 -9.23 -0.16
CA ASN A 542 25.57 -8.41 -1.23
C ASN A 542 25.24 -6.96 -0.82
N THR A 543 26.05 -6.41 0.09
CA THR A 543 25.95 -5.03 0.58
C THR A 543 26.56 -4.04 -0.42
N SER A 544 25.92 -2.89 -0.62
CA SER A 544 26.44 -1.82 -1.48
C SER A 544 27.54 -1.05 -0.75
N LEU A 545 28.76 -1.11 -1.29
CA LEU A 545 29.91 -0.32 -0.83
C LEU A 545 30.41 0.51 -2.02
N ARG A 546 30.27 1.84 -1.97
CA ARG A 546 30.98 2.73 -2.89
C ARG A 546 31.86 3.68 -2.08
N TYR A 547 33.16 3.63 -2.41
CA TYR A 547 34.34 4.24 -1.78
C TYR A 547 35.07 3.36 -0.76
N VAL A 548 36.29 2.94 -1.16
CA VAL A 548 37.41 2.52 -0.29
C VAL A 548 38.42 3.65 -0.29
#